data_AF-A0A7C5GRG0-F1
#
_entry.id   AF-A0A7C5GRG0-F1
#
_cell.length_a   1.000
_cell.length_b   1.000
_cell.length_c   1.000
_cell.angle_alpha   90.00
_cell.angle_beta   90.00
_cell.angle_gamma   90.00
#
_symmetry.space_group_name_H-M   'P 1'
#
loop_
_entity.id
_entity.type
_entity.pdbx_description
1 polymer ?
#
loop_
_entity_poly.entity_id
_entity_poly.type
_entity_poly.pdbx_seq_one_letter_code
_entity_poly.pdbx_strand_id
1 'polypeptide(L)'
;QGVWKRIAIVAAGPLANFLLAILISMIVFLIGIPAERPYLAEPVKATPAAIAGIQAGDKLLAINDHAIKSWSQARLTFLENYLSDSQQVRLTVETEQGQREEKTLDVSEYSLLKEKGDYLAVVGLQALRPPATVRISKILPDSAAAQSQLQVGDRVLMFDAQPMRNAYEFINAIRAKPNESATLTIQRETDAGSQQLEQTLVIGAKQVNNVTVGSLGAGISSSYSDEVREKFLFLDQQAPWEALMNGVQNTWQLSVLTLKAMGKMLIGEASLENISGPITIADLAGKTLTADIIYYLNFLAIISVSLGVLNLLPIPMLDGGHLLYYSIELLTGKPVSEDIQALGFRIGLTLVAGMMLLALYNDITRLLY
;
A
#
# COMPACT_ATOMS: atom_id res chain seq x y z
N GLN A 1 23.93 -32.73 22.38
CA GLN A 1 24.18 -31.38 21.81
C GLN A 1 23.70 -30.34 22.81
N GLY A 2 24.39 -29.21 23.00
CA GLY A 2 23.93 -28.15 23.92
C GLY A 2 22.62 -27.49 23.45
N VAL A 3 21.79 -27.04 24.40
CA VAL A 3 20.48 -26.41 24.13
C VAL A 3 20.59 -25.25 23.13
N TRP A 4 21.63 -24.43 23.27
CA TRP A 4 21.94 -23.31 22.37
C TRP A 4 22.13 -23.73 20.90
N LYS A 5 22.72 -24.90 20.65
CA LYS A 5 22.89 -25.41 19.28
C LYS A 5 21.55 -25.80 18.66
N ARG A 6 20.65 -26.41 19.46
CA ARG A 6 19.31 -26.77 18.97
C ARG A 6 18.44 -25.54 18.72
N ILE A 7 18.51 -24.54 19.60
CA ILE A 7 17.87 -23.24 19.41
C ILE A 7 18.34 -22.58 18.11
N ALA A 8 19.66 -22.54 17.87
CA ALA A 8 20.21 -21.94 16.65
C ALA A 8 19.72 -22.67 15.38
N ILE A 9 19.63 -24.00 15.40
CA ILE A 9 19.14 -24.79 14.26
C ILE A 9 17.67 -24.48 13.97
N VAL A 10 16.81 -24.47 15.01
CA VAL A 10 15.38 -24.20 14.85
C VAL A 10 15.12 -22.75 14.46
N ALA A 11 15.84 -21.80 15.04
CA ALA A 11 15.72 -20.38 14.69
C ALA A 11 16.17 -20.07 13.25
N ALA A 12 17.02 -20.91 12.65
CA ALA A 12 17.51 -20.68 11.28
C ALA A 12 16.38 -20.61 10.24
N GLY A 13 15.30 -21.37 10.42
CA GLY A 13 14.13 -21.36 9.52
C GLY A 13 13.46 -19.99 9.46
N PRO A 14 12.88 -19.48 10.56
CA PRO A 14 12.29 -18.15 10.61
C PRO A 14 13.26 -17.03 10.24
N LEU A 15 14.53 -17.12 10.68
CA LEU A 15 15.56 -16.14 10.36
C LEU A 15 15.87 -16.07 8.86
N ALA A 16 15.85 -17.20 8.14
CA ALA A 16 16.03 -17.21 6.69
C ALA A 16 14.90 -16.46 5.97
N ASN A 17 13.66 -16.57 6.45
CA ASN A 17 12.53 -15.81 5.93
C ASN A 17 12.70 -14.29 6.17
N PHE A 18 13.08 -13.88 7.38
CA PHE A 18 13.35 -12.46 7.63
C PHE A 18 14.52 -11.94 6.79
N LEU A 19 15.60 -12.71 6.65
CA LEU A 19 16.73 -12.33 5.80
C LEU A 19 16.30 -12.18 4.34
N LEU A 20 15.51 -13.12 3.81
CA LEU A 20 14.97 -13.04 2.46
C LEU A 20 14.12 -11.79 2.26
N ALA A 21 13.22 -11.47 3.20
CA ALA A 21 12.40 -10.27 3.16
C ALA A 21 13.23 -8.97 3.18
N ILE A 22 14.30 -8.93 3.99
CA ILE A 22 15.24 -7.79 4.05
C ILE A 22 15.93 -7.62 2.70
N LEU A 23 16.45 -8.70 2.10
CA LEU A 23 17.14 -8.66 0.82
C LEU A 23 16.20 -8.27 -0.32
N ILE A 24 14.97 -8.78 -0.35
CA ILE A 24 13.96 -8.40 -1.34
C ILE A 24 13.61 -6.91 -1.18
N SER A 25 13.36 -6.45 0.04
CA SER A 25 13.07 -5.03 0.30
C SER A 25 14.23 -4.13 -0.12
N MET A 26 15.47 -4.53 0.18
CA MET A 26 16.67 -3.83 -0.27
C MET A 26 16.71 -3.74 -1.80
N ILE A 27 16.44 -4.82 -2.53
CA ILE A 27 16.38 -4.81 -4.00
C ILE A 27 15.30 -3.84 -4.49
N VAL A 28 14.13 -3.82 -3.87
CA VAL A 28 13.06 -2.87 -4.21
C VAL A 28 13.52 -1.41 -4.04
N PHE A 29 14.18 -1.08 -2.93
CA PHE A 29 14.70 0.26 -2.69
C PHE A 29 15.87 0.64 -3.62
N LEU A 30 16.65 -0.34 -4.08
CA LEU A 30 17.70 -0.15 -5.10
C LEU A 30 17.12 0.11 -6.50
N ILE A 31 16.07 -0.62 -6.89
CA ILE A 31 15.34 -0.38 -8.15
C ILE A 31 14.69 1.01 -8.11
N GLY A 32 14.18 1.39 -6.94
CA GLY A 32 13.54 2.65 -6.65
C GLY A 32 12.02 2.52 -6.64
N ILE A 33 11.39 3.18 -5.68
CA ILE A 33 9.94 3.18 -5.54
C ILE A 33 9.38 4.46 -6.17
N PRO A 34 8.30 4.40 -6.97
CA PRO A 34 7.61 5.59 -7.44
C PRO A 34 7.20 6.48 -6.27
N ALA A 35 7.72 7.70 -6.25
CA ALA A 35 7.50 8.67 -5.18
C ALA A 35 7.00 10.00 -5.74
N GLU A 36 6.13 10.66 -4.98
CA GLU A 36 5.65 12.00 -5.27
C GLU A 36 6.65 13.04 -4.77
N ARG A 37 7.02 13.98 -5.63
CA ARG A 37 7.76 15.17 -5.24
C ARG A 37 6.88 16.04 -4.33
N PRO A 38 7.46 16.74 -3.35
CA PRO A 38 6.72 17.42 -2.31
C PRO A 38 6.26 18.82 -2.76
N TYR A 39 5.52 18.89 -3.87
CA TYR A 39 4.83 20.13 -4.26
C TYR A 39 3.59 20.31 -3.39
N LEU A 40 3.33 21.56 -3.00
CA LEU A 40 2.26 21.93 -2.07
C LEU A 40 1.04 22.42 -2.84
N ALA A 41 -0.13 21.93 -2.43
CA ALA A 41 -1.41 22.45 -2.89
C ALA A 41 -1.72 23.80 -2.24
N GLU A 42 -2.71 24.51 -2.79
CA GLU A 42 -3.22 25.72 -2.16
C GLU A 42 -3.72 25.39 -0.73
N PRO A 43 -3.16 26.00 0.31
CA PRO A 43 -3.59 25.73 1.67
C PRO A 43 -5.00 26.28 1.91
N VAL A 44 -5.79 25.57 2.71
CA VAL A 44 -7.11 26.07 3.13
C VAL A 44 -6.91 27.37 3.92
N LYS A 45 -7.75 28.38 3.64
CA LYS A 45 -7.72 29.67 4.35
C LYS A 45 -7.75 29.47 5.86
N ALA A 46 -7.03 30.33 6.59
CA ALA A 46 -6.92 30.32 8.05
C ALA A 46 -6.26 29.05 8.65
N THR A 47 -5.49 28.31 7.86
CA THR A 47 -4.56 27.28 8.39
C THR A 47 -3.16 27.87 8.64
N PRO A 48 -2.32 27.25 9.48
CA PRO A 48 -0.93 27.63 9.67
C PRO A 48 -0.15 27.80 8.37
N ALA A 49 -0.29 26.88 7.42
CA ALA A 49 0.35 26.98 6.11
C ALA A 49 -0.12 28.21 5.32
N ALA A 50 -1.42 28.51 5.33
CA ALA A 50 -1.94 29.71 4.66
C ALA A 50 -1.45 31.00 5.32
N ILE A 51 -1.39 31.05 6.66
CA ILE A 51 -0.89 32.20 7.42
C ILE A 51 0.62 32.41 7.17
N ALA A 52 1.38 31.32 7.07
CA ALA A 52 2.79 31.35 6.73
C ALA A 52 3.03 31.83 5.28
N GLY A 53 2.00 31.88 4.45
CA GLY A 53 2.08 32.32 3.06
C GLY A 53 2.64 31.26 2.12
N ILE A 54 2.35 29.98 2.39
CA ILE A 54 2.52 28.88 1.42
C ILE A 54 1.54 29.11 0.26
N GLN A 55 2.01 28.90 -0.97
CA GLN A 55 1.20 29.03 -2.18
C GLN A 55 1.12 27.70 -2.94
N ALA A 56 0.06 27.53 -3.73
CA ALA A 56 0.00 26.41 -4.67
C ALA A 56 1.23 26.38 -5.60
N GLY A 57 1.84 25.21 -5.72
CA GLY A 57 3.01 25.00 -6.58
C GLY A 57 4.35 25.17 -5.87
N ASP A 58 4.38 25.66 -4.63
CA ASP A 58 5.59 25.68 -3.82
C ASP A 58 6.15 24.27 -3.64
N LYS A 59 7.45 24.10 -3.81
CA LYS A 59 8.14 22.83 -3.60
C LYS A 59 8.83 22.83 -2.25
N LEU A 60 8.43 21.92 -1.37
CA LEU A 60 9.06 21.78 -0.06
C LEU A 60 10.45 21.14 -0.18
N LEU A 61 11.48 21.88 0.22
CA LEU A 61 12.88 21.46 0.16
C LEU A 61 13.39 20.92 1.49
N ALA A 62 12.93 21.46 2.61
CA ALA A 62 13.34 21.04 3.94
C ALA A 62 12.26 21.30 5.00
N ILE A 63 12.27 20.48 6.05
CA ILE A 63 11.56 20.70 7.31
C ILE A 63 12.61 20.81 8.41
N ASN A 64 12.70 21.95 9.06
CA ASN A 64 13.80 22.33 9.95
C ASN A 64 15.14 22.06 9.24
N ASP A 65 16.01 21.24 9.82
CA ASP A 65 17.32 20.90 9.26
C ASP A 65 17.30 19.67 8.34
N HIS A 66 16.13 19.06 8.12
CA HIS A 66 15.99 17.83 7.35
C HIS A 66 15.56 18.09 5.91
N ALA A 67 16.40 17.68 4.96
CA ALA A 67 16.09 17.77 3.53
C ALA A 67 14.96 16.81 3.14
N ILE A 68 14.01 17.31 2.35
CA ILE A 68 12.83 16.58 1.89
C ILE A 68 12.93 16.35 0.37
N LYS A 69 12.87 15.08 -0.03
CA LYS A 69 12.85 14.65 -1.44
C LYS A 69 11.47 14.24 -1.92
N SER A 70 10.64 13.69 -1.04
CA SER A 70 9.31 13.18 -1.36
C SER A 70 8.24 13.64 -0.38
N TRP A 71 6.98 13.61 -0.81
CA TRP A 71 5.85 13.91 0.05
C TRP A 71 5.71 12.93 1.23
N SER A 72 5.99 11.64 1.00
CA SER A 72 6.01 10.63 2.07
C SER A 72 7.05 10.94 3.14
N GLN A 73 8.24 11.41 2.73
CA GLN A 73 9.29 11.85 3.64
C GLN A 73 8.86 13.11 4.40
N ALA A 74 8.27 14.10 3.71
CA ALA A 74 7.75 15.31 4.34
C ALA A 74 6.80 14.98 5.50
N ARG A 75 5.88 14.04 5.27
CA ARG A 75 4.91 13.56 6.25
C ARG A 75 5.58 13.00 7.50
N LEU A 76 6.51 12.06 7.33
CA LEU A 76 7.22 11.44 8.44
C LEU A 76 8.07 12.45 9.22
N THR A 77 8.88 13.24 8.52
CA THR A 77 9.76 14.23 9.14
C THR A 77 8.98 15.30 9.89
N PHE A 78 7.84 15.75 9.36
CA PHE A 78 6.96 16.69 10.06
C PHE A 78 6.48 16.11 11.40
N LEU A 79 6.02 14.85 11.39
CA LEU A 79 5.55 14.16 12.59
C LEU A 79 6.66 14.00 13.64
N GLU A 80 7.86 13.61 13.22
CA GLU A 80 9.03 13.47 14.10
C GLU A 80 9.39 14.80 14.78
N ASN A 81 9.37 15.91 14.03
CA ASN A 81 9.65 17.24 14.58
C ASN A 81 8.55 17.72 15.53
N TYR A 82 7.27 17.51 15.17
CA TYR A 82 6.15 17.81 16.06
C TYR A 82 6.23 17.04 17.38
N LEU A 83 6.63 15.77 17.35
CA LEU A 83 6.81 14.94 18.55
C LEU A 83 8.02 15.33 19.39
N SER A 84 9.01 16.02 18.80
CA SER A 84 10.25 16.44 19.48
C SER A 84 10.12 17.81 20.17
N ASP A 85 8.89 18.24 20.44
CA ASP A 85 8.52 19.44 21.21
C ASP A 85 8.77 20.79 20.50
N SER A 86 8.88 20.80 19.17
CA SER A 86 8.87 22.05 18.39
C SER A 86 7.43 22.41 18.00
N GLN A 87 6.81 23.32 18.76
CA GLN A 87 5.51 23.92 18.41
C GLN A 87 5.58 24.84 17.18
N GLN A 88 6.80 25.13 16.70
CA GLN A 88 7.07 25.83 15.46
C GLN A 88 7.85 24.93 14.52
N VAL A 89 7.38 24.82 13.28
CA VAL A 89 8.02 24.02 12.24
C VAL A 89 8.49 24.95 11.14
N ARG A 90 9.80 24.99 10.88
CA ARG A 90 10.40 25.77 9.80
C ARG A 90 10.34 24.97 8.51
N LEU A 91 9.79 25.54 7.47
CA LEU A 91 9.76 24.96 6.13
C LEU A 91 10.64 25.80 5.21
N THR A 92 11.52 25.14 4.47
CA THR A 92 12.22 25.77 3.36
C THR A 92 11.50 25.36 2.09
N VAL A 93 10.96 26.33 1.35
CA VAL A 93 10.23 26.10 0.10
C VAL A 93 10.94 26.77 -1.08
N GLU A 94 10.75 26.22 -2.27
CA GLU A 94 11.11 26.82 -3.55
C GLU A 94 9.82 27.20 -4.26
N THR A 95 9.61 28.50 -4.47
CA THR A 95 8.44 29.04 -5.17
C THR A 95 8.46 28.65 -6.65
N GLU A 96 7.34 28.81 -7.36
CA GLU A 96 7.29 28.56 -8.82
C GLU A 96 8.29 29.42 -9.62
N GLN A 97 8.73 30.56 -9.07
CA GLN A 97 9.75 31.44 -9.67
C GLN A 97 11.19 30.95 -9.38
N GLY A 98 11.36 29.85 -8.66
CA GLY A 98 12.67 29.29 -8.28
C GLY A 98 13.33 30.01 -7.10
N GLN A 99 12.61 30.90 -6.41
CA GLN A 99 13.13 31.59 -5.23
C GLN A 99 12.97 30.70 -4.00
N ARG A 100 14.02 30.61 -3.17
CA ARG A 100 13.96 29.91 -1.90
C ARG A 100 13.43 30.83 -0.81
N GLU A 101 12.39 30.40 -0.14
CA GLU A 101 11.78 31.11 0.99
C GLU A 101 11.74 30.21 2.21
N GLU A 102 11.81 30.84 3.38
CA GLU A 102 11.65 30.17 4.65
C GLU A 102 10.32 30.58 5.28
N LYS A 103 9.51 29.58 5.68
CA LYS A 103 8.15 29.73 6.16
C LYS A 103 8.06 29.05 7.52
N THR A 104 7.65 29.77 8.55
CA THR A 104 7.47 29.17 9.89
C THR A 104 6.00 28.89 10.12
N LEU A 105 5.67 27.64 10.43
CA LEU A 105 4.33 27.22 10.80
C LEU A 105 4.24 27.12 12.31
N ASP A 106 3.30 27.87 12.90
CA ASP A 106 2.90 27.69 14.28
C ASP A 106 1.83 26.60 14.36
N VAL A 107 2.12 25.53 15.08
CA VAL A 107 1.24 24.37 15.26
C VAL A 107 0.92 24.12 16.74
N SER A 108 1.22 25.08 17.62
CA SER A 108 1.01 25.01 19.06
C SER A 108 -0.45 24.70 19.44
N GLU A 109 -1.41 25.25 18.71
CA GLU A 109 -2.84 25.08 18.96
C GLU A 109 -3.42 23.76 18.40
N TYR A 110 -2.63 23.00 17.65
CA TYR A 110 -3.10 21.82 16.93
C TYR A 110 -2.68 20.52 17.62
N SER A 111 -3.66 19.70 17.99
CA SER A 111 -3.45 18.37 18.56
C SER A 111 -3.41 17.29 17.48
N LEU A 112 -2.38 17.31 16.63
CA LEU A 112 -2.27 16.47 15.42
C LEU A 112 -2.41 14.97 15.68
N LEU A 113 -1.99 14.49 16.86
CA LEU A 113 -2.08 13.07 17.24
C LEU A 113 -3.50 12.59 17.56
N LYS A 114 -4.45 13.50 17.78
CA LYS A 114 -5.86 13.14 18.05
C LYS A 114 -6.70 13.11 16.77
N GLU A 115 -6.17 13.66 15.69
CA GLU A 115 -6.88 13.78 14.42
C GLU A 115 -6.98 12.44 13.71
N LYS A 116 -8.18 12.14 13.22
CA LYS A 116 -8.42 10.95 12.40
C LYS A 116 -8.23 11.33 10.93
N GLY A 117 -7.19 10.82 10.28
CA GLY A 117 -6.95 11.02 8.86
C GLY A 117 -5.60 11.70 8.57
N ASP A 118 -5.58 12.59 7.57
CA ASP A 118 -4.36 13.29 7.15
C ASP A 118 -4.09 14.49 8.08
N TYR A 119 -3.24 14.29 9.08
CA TYR A 119 -2.91 15.31 10.06
C TYR A 119 -2.20 16.53 9.46
N LEU A 120 -1.51 16.39 8.32
CA LEU A 120 -0.90 17.54 7.64
C LEU A 120 -1.94 18.47 7.02
N ALA A 121 -3.08 17.91 6.57
CA ALA A 121 -4.16 18.70 6.00
C ALA A 121 -4.75 19.68 7.03
N VAL A 122 -4.71 19.33 8.32
CA VAL A 122 -5.20 20.16 9.43
C VAL A 122 -4.36 21.44 9.58
N VAL A 123 -3.04 21.34 9.35
CA VAL A 123 -2.15 22.51 9.35
C VAL A 123 -2.07 23.20 7.98
N GLY A 124 -2.88 22.75 7.01
CA GLY A 124 -2.94 23.30 5.66
C GLY A 124 -1.87 22.78 4.71
N LEU A 125 -1.07 21.80 5.10
CA LEU A 125 -0.08 21.17 4.22
C LEU A 125 -0.69 19.99 3.48
N GLN A 126 -0.77 20.09 2.16
CA GLN A 126 -1.29 19.02 1.29
C GLN A 126 -0.42 18.89 0.05
N ALA A 127 -0.25 17.66 -0.45
CA ALA A 127 0.42 17.43 -1.72
C ALA A 127 -0.42 18.02 -2.87
N LEU A 128 0.25 18.75 -3.76
CA LEU A 128 -0.32 19.16 -5.03
C LEU A 128 -0.54 17.91 -5.90
N ARG A 129 -1.80 17.53 -6.06
CA ARG A 129 -2.19 16.43 -6.95
C ARG A 129 -2.53 17.01 -8.31
N PRO A 130 -1.69 16.81 -9.33
CA PRO A 130 -2.02 17.26 -10.68
C PRO A 130 -3.25 16.49 -11.18
N PRO A 131 -4.06 17.07 -12.07
CA PRO A 131 -5.17 16.36 -12.68
C PRO A 131 -4.64 15.11 -13.40
N ALA A 132 -5.25 13.97 -13.11
CA ALA A 132 -4.92 12.70 -13.72
C ALA A 132 -5.99 12.37 -14.76
N THR A 133 -5.61 12.01 -15.97
CA THR A 133 -6.58 11.43 -16.90
C THR A 133 -6.86 9.99 -16.49
N VAL A 134 -8.04 9.53 -16.88
CA VAL A 134 -8.45 8.15 -16.66
C VAL A 134 -7.89 7.33 -17.81
N ARG A 135 -7.11 6.29 -17.54
CA ARG A 135 -6.64 5.36 -18.56
C ARG A 135 -7.30 4.00 -18.40
N ILE A 136 -7.74 3.42 -19.51
CA ILE A 136 -8.20 2.03 -19.58
C ILE A 136 -6.98 1.12 -19.46
N SER A 137 -6.83 0.46 -18.32
CA SER A 137 -5.71 -0.45 -18.04
C SER A 137 -6.02 -1.91 -18.40
N LYS A 138 -7.30 -2.27 -18.42
CA LYS A 138 -7.78 -3.60 -18.76
C LYS A 138 -9.22 -3.52 -19.26
N ILE A 139 -9.62 -4.47 -20.10
CA ILE A 139 -11.03 -4.66 -20.48
C ILE A 139 -11.42 -6.07 -20.04
N LEU A 140 -12.53 -6.20 -19.32
CA LEU A 140 -13.04 -7.49 -18.90
C LEU A 140 -13.84 -8.12 -20.06
N PRO A 141 -13.73 -9.45 -20.29
CA PRO A 141 -14.61 -10.16 -21.21
C PRO A 141 -16.09 -9.93 -20.86
N ASP A 142 -16.96 -10.00 -21.87
CA ASP A 142 -18.42 -9.91 -21.73
C ASP A 142 -18.93 -8.64 -21.02
N SER A 143 -18.15 -7.55 -21.08
CA SER A 143 -18.48 -6.27 -20.45
C SER A 143 -19.00 -5.22 -21.45
N ALA A 144 -19.61 -4.16 -20.92
CA ALA A 144 -19.96 -2.97 -21.70
C ALA A 144 -18.73 -2.37 -22.41
N ALA A 145 -17.56 -2.36 -21.75
CA ALA A 145 -16.31 -1.95 -22.38
C ALA A 145 -15.90 -2.87 -23.53
N ALA A 146 -16.02 -4.19 -23.38
CA ALA A 146 -15.68 -5.15 -24.43
C ALA A 146 -16.64 -5.09 -25.64
N GLN A 147 -17.89 -4.69 -25.41
CA GLN A 147 -18.89 -4.47 -26.46
C GLN A 147 -18.75 -3.09 -27.14
N SER A 148 -17.94 -2.20 -26.57
CA SER A 148 -17.62 -0.89 -27.13
C SER A 148 -16.37 -0.95 -28.01
N GLN A 149 -15.97 0.20 -28.57
CA GLN A 149 -14.73 0.32 -29.32
C GLN A 149 -13.53 0.72 -28.43
N LEU A 150 -13.68 0.66 -27.09
CA LEU A 150 -12.60 0.96 -26.16
C LEU A 150 -11.47 -0.05 -26.30
N GLN A 151 -10.25 0.43 -26.10
CA GLN A 151 -9.02 -0.35 -26.13
C GLN A 151 -8.20 -0.09 -24.87
N VAL A 152 -7.39 -1.08 -24.49
CA VAL A 152 -6.40 -0.90 -23.42
C VAL A 152 -5.41 0.18 -23.86
N GLY A 153 -5.17 1.15 -22.99
CA GLY A 153 -4.31 2.30 -23.26
C GLY A 153 -5.08 3.59 -23.52
N ASP A 154 -6.36 3.53 -23.87
CA ASP A 154 -7.21 4.71 -24.11
C ASP A 154 -7.25 5.62 -22.89
N ARG A 155 -7.08 6.93 -23.10
CA ARG A 155 -7.25 7.96 -22.07
C ARG A 155 -8.63 8.58 -22.20
N VAL A 156 -9.49 8.45 -21.19
CA VAL A 156 -10.79 9.12 -21.14
C VAL A 156 -10.59 10.57 -20.73
N LEU A 157 -10.98 11.48 -21.61
CA LEU A 157 -10.94 12.92 -21.43
C LEU A 157 -12.28 13.45 -20.91
N MET A 158 -13.40 12.96 -21.44
CA MET A 158 -14.74 13.37 -21.06
C MET A 158 -15.71 12.20 -20.98
N PHE A 159 -16.70 12.34 -20.09
CA PHE A 159 -17.87 11.48 -19.97
C PHE A 159 -19.12 12.36 -20.03
N ASP A 160 -19.97 12.18 -21.04
CA ASP A 160 -21.17 13.01 -21.30
C ASP A 160 -20.88 14.52 -21.26
N ALA A 161 -19.87 14.94 -22.02
CA ALA A 161 -19.35 16.31 -22.09
C ALA A 161 -18.81 16.88 -20.76
N GLN A 162 -18.69 16.08 -19.70
CA GLN A 162 -18.01 16.47 -18.46
C GLN A 162 -16.54 16.03 -18.48
N PRO A 163 -15.57 16.93 -18.23
CA PRO A 163 -14.16 16.57 -18.15
C PRO A 163 -13.88 15.61 -17.00
N MET A 164 -13.19 14.50 -17.29
CA MET A 164 -12.80 13.51 -16.28
C MET A 164 -11.40 13.82 -15.76
N ARG A 165 -11.27 14.28 -14.51
CA ARG A 165 -10.00 14.77 -13.94
C ARG A 165 -9.32 13.78 -13.01
N ASN A 166 -9.98 12.67 -12.72
CA ASN A 166 -9.46 11.56 -11.95
C ASN A 166 -10.36 10.33 -12.12
N ALA A 167 -9.85 9.16 -11.69
CA ALA A 167 -10.59 7.92 -11.75
C ALA A 167 -11.86 7.92 -10.89
N TYR A 168 -11.88 8.67 -9.78
CA TYR A 168 -13.01 8.70 -8.85
C TYR A 168 -14.24 9.36 -9.48
N GLU A 169 -14.08 10.52 -10.13
CA GLU A 169 -15.13 11.21 -10.89
C GLU A 169 -15.72 10.30 -11.96
N PHE A 170 -14.86 9.62 -12.73
CA PHE A 170 -15.29 8.73 -13.80
C PHE A 170 -16.04 7.50 -13.29
N ILE A 171 -15.54 6.84 -12.23
CA ILE A 171 -16.21 5.69 -11.62
C ILE A 171 -17.59 6.11 -11.09
N ASN A 172 -17.69 7.27 -10.45
CA ASN A 172 -18.97 7.78 -9.94
C ASN A 172 -19.95 8.11 -11.07
N ALA A 173 -19.47 8.75 -12.15
CA ALA A 173 -20.28 9.06 -13.33
C ALA A 173 -20.85 7.78 -13.99
N ILE A 174 -20.03 6.74 -14.13
CA ILE A 174 -20.48 5.43 -14.62
C ILE A 174 -21.51 4.81 -13.69
N ARG A 175 -21.24 4.78 -12.37
CA ARG A 175 -22.12 4.14 -11.38
C ARG A 175 -23.51 4.75 -11.35
N ALA A 176 -23.63 6.03 -11.67
CA ALA A 176 -24.89 6.76 -11.70
C ALA A 176 -25.79 6.40 -12.90
N LYS A 177 -25.27 5.67 -13.90
CA LYS A 177 -25.95 5.42 -15.19
C LYS A 177 -26.12 3.94 -15.55
N PRO A 178 -26.77 3.10 -14.71
CA PRO A 178 -26.98 1.69 -15.05
C PRO A 178 -27.92 1.52 -16.25
N ASN A 179 -27.49 0.76 -17.26
CA ASN A 179 -28.25 0.47 -18.50
C ASN A 179 -28.58 1.72 -19.35
N GLU A 180 -27.86 2.82 -19.17
CA GLU A 180 -28.02 4.03 -19.98
C GLU A 180 -26.91 4.17 -21.01
N SER A 181 -27.22 4.83 -22.13
CA SER A 181 -26.20 5.24 -23.10
C SER A 181 -25.40 6.42 -22.56
N ALA A 182 -24.08 6.39 -22.76
CA ALA A 182 -23.17 7.47 -22.43
C ALA A 182 -22.15 7.67 -23.55
N THR A 183 -21.65 8.89 -23.64
CA THR A 183 -20.63 9.25 -24.62
C THR A 183 -19.30 9.49 -23.93
N LEU A 184 -18.27 8.80 -24.40
CA LEU A 184 -16.88 8.99 -23.99
C LEU A 184 -16.13 9.77 -25.06
N THR A 185 -15.40 10.78 -24.64
CA THR A 185 -14.33 11.33 -25.46
C THR A 185 -13.01 10.76 -24.96
N ILE A 186 -12.32 10.04 -25.82
CA ILE A 186 -11.05 9.38 -25.50
C ILE A 186 -9.93 9.94 -26.37
N GLN A 187 -8.70 9.81 -25.88
CA GLN A 187 -7.46 9.98 -26.62
C GLN A 187 -6.79 8.61 -26.74
N ARG A 188 -6.57 8.19 -27.98
CA ARG A 188 -5.88 6.94 -28.32
C ARG A 188 -4.55 7.25 -29.00
N GLU A 189 -3.48 6.66 -28.48
CA GLU A 189 -2.19 6.69 -29.15
C GLU A 189 -2.18 5.66 -30.28
N THR A 190 -1.75 6.08 -31.46
CA THR A 190 -1.59 5.23 -32.66
C THR A 190 -0.18 5.42 -33.24
N ASP A 191 0.23 4.56 -34.16
CA ASP A 191 1.54 4.71 -34.85
C ASP A 191 1.67 6.04 -35.62
N ALA A 192 0.53 6.68 -35.96
CA ALA A 192 0.46 7.98 -36.61
C ALA A 192 0.36 9.17 -35.61
N GLY A 193 0.44 8.91 -34.30
CA GLY A 193 0.31 9.89 -33.23
C GLY A 193 -1.00 9.76 -32.44
N SER A 194 -1.28 10.79 -31.64
CA SER A 194 -2.43 10.81 -30.73
C SER A 194 -3.71 11.27 -31.45
N GLN A 195 -4.76 10.47 -31.40
CA GLN A 195 -6.06 10.77 -31.99
C GLN A 195 -7.15 10.87 -30.92
N GLN A 196 -7.97 11.92 -30.99
CA GLN A 196 -9.17 12.05 -30.17
C GLN A 196 -10.37 11.39 -30.86
N LEU A 197 -11.07 10.51 -30.14
CA LEU A 197 -12.22 9.76 -30.63
C LEU A 197 -13.41 9.98 -29.70
N GLU A 198 -14.60 10.00 -30.26
CA GLU A 198 -15.85 10.02 -29.51
C GLU A 198 -16.53 8.64 -29.65
N GLN A 199 -16.85 8.02 -28.53
CA GLN A 199 -17.45 6.69 -28.48
C GLN A 199 -18.74 6.71 -27.67
N THR A 200 -19.82 6.29 -28.31
CA THR A 200 -21.07 6.01 -27.60
C THR A 200 -21.09 4.55 -27.17
N LEU A 201 -21.45 4.29 -25.91
CA LEU A 201 -21.63 2.94 -25.39
C LEU A 201 -22.82 2.89 -24.44
N VAL A 202 -23.32 1.68 -24.20
CA VAL A 202 -24.32 1.42 -23.16
C VAL A 202 -23.61 0.94 -21.91
N ILE A 203 -23.81 1.63 -20.79
CA ILE A 203 -23.22 1.26 -19.51
C ILE A 203 -23.97 0.03 -18.96
N GLY A 204 -23.24 -1.02 -18.62
CA GLY A 204 -23.84 -2.23 -18.02
C GLY A 204 -24.34 -1.96 -16.60
N ALA A 205 -25.09 -2.90 -16.02
CA ALA A 205 -25.54 -2.82 -14.63
C ALA A 205 -24.99 -3.97 -13.79
N LYS A 206 -24.66 -3.69 -12.53
CA LYS A 206 -24.25 -4.68 -11.53
C LYS A 206 -24.98 -4.41 -10.21
N GLN A 207 -25.36 -5.48 -9.50
CA GLN A 207 -25.86 -5.38 -8.13
C GLN A 207 -24.70 -5.28 -7.14
N VAL A 208 -24.73 -4.26 -6.28
CA VAL A 208 -23.79 -4.08 -5.16
C VAL A 208 -24.61 -3.71 -3.93
N ASN A 209 -24.58 -4.54 -2.89
CA ASN A 209 -25.36 -4.32 -1.65
C ASN A 209 -26.86 -4.05 -1.90
N ASN A 210 -27.50 -4.82 -2.80
CA ASN A 210 -28.90 -4.64 -3.25
C ASN A 210 -29.20 -3.30 -3.95
N VAL A 211 -28.18 -2.57 -4.38
CA VAL A 211 -28.33 -1.37 -5.21
C VAL A 211 -27.81 -1.66 -6.61
N THR A 212 -28.63 -1.38 -7.62
CA THR A 212 -28.21 -1.41 -9.03
C THR A 212 -27.28 -0.24 -9.29
N VAL A 213 -26.04 -0.51 -9.68
CA VAL A 213 -25.06 0.50 -10.08
C VAL A 213 -24.57 0.24 -11.50
N GLY A 214 -24.24 1.31 -12.21
CA GLY A 214 -23.59 1.21 -13.52
C GLY A 214 -22.21 0.57 -13.42
N SER A 215 -21.86 -0.23 -14.41
CA SER A 215 -20.59 -0.95 -14.51
C SER A 215 -20.13 -1.00 -15.97
N LEU A 216 -18.99 -0.37 -16.23
CA LEU A 216 -18.33 -0.40 -17.53
C LEU A 216 -17.61 -1.74 -17.79
N GLY A 217 -17.09 -2.38 -16.73
CA GLY A 217 -16.26 -3.58 -16.85
C GLY A 217 -14.89 -3.33 -17.49
N ALA A 218 -14.29 -2.17 -17.22
CA ALA A 218 -12.92 -1.84 -17.54
C ALA A 218 -12.09 -1.66 -16.26
N GLY A 219 -10.84 -2.13 -16.28
CA GLY A 219 -9.82 -1.70 -15.34
C GLY A 219 -9.41 -0.26 -15.63
N ILE A 220 -9.37 0.56 -14.59
CA ILE A 220 -9.02 1.97 -14.69
C ILE A 220 -7.74 2.20 -13.91
N SER A 221 -6.80 2.93 -14.49
CA SER A 221 -5.65 3.49 -13.79
C SER A 221 -5.63 5.00 -13.96
N SER A 222 -5.08 5.72 -12.98
CA SER A 222 -4.72 7.11 -13.16
C SER A 222 -3.54 7.19 -14.12
N SER A 223 -3.66 7.98 -15.18
CA SER A 223 -2.56 8.29 -16.08
C SER A 223 -2.25 9.77 -15.98
N TYR A 224 -0.98 10.08 -15.80
CA TYR A 224 -0.46 11.43 -15.95
C TYR A 224 0.03 11.62 -17.40
N SER A 225 0.05 12.86 -17.89
CA SER A 225 0.86 13.18 -19.07
C SER A 225 2.34 13.00 -18.73
N ASP A 226 3.20 12.84 -19.73
CA ASP A 226 4.63 12.66 -19.47
C ASP A 226 5.23 13.88 -18.75
N GLU A 227 4.82 15.08 -19.14
CA GLU A 227 5.19 16.35 -18.47
C GLU A 227 4.81 16.36 -16.98
N VAL A 228 3.60 15.92 -16.65
CA VAL A 228 3.14 15.85 -15.25
C VAL A 228 3.92 14.78 -14.50
N ARG A 229 4.15 13.63 -15.11
CA ARG A 229 4.91 12.54 -14.49
C ARG A 229 6.35 12.99 -14.20
N GLU A 230 7.03 13.63 -15.13
CA GLU A 230 8.41 14.11 -14.93
C GLU A 230 8.49 15.24 -13.90
N LYS A 231 7.50 16.15 -13.89
CA LYS A 231 7.45 17.25 -12.93
C LYS A 231 7.13 16.79 -11.51
N PHE A 232 6.21 15.85 -11.32
CA PHE A 232 5.65 15.51 -10.00
C PHE A 232 6.09 14.16 -9.45
N LEU A 233 6.57 13.24 -10.28
CA LEU A 233 6.94 11.89 -9.87
C LEU A 233 8.44 11.65 -10.13
N PHE A 234 9.03 10.79 -9.32
CA PHE A 234 10.38 10.28 -9.54
C PHE A 234 10.50 8.87 -8.97
N LEU A 235 11.53 8.14 -9.40
CA LEU A 235 11.90 6.88 -8.75
C LEU A 235 12.85 7.21 -7.61
N ASP A 236 12.42 6.96 -6.37
CA ASP A 236 13.24 7.18 -5.18
C ASP A 236 14.20 6.00 -5.00
N GLN A 237 15.34 6.08 -5.70
CA GLN A 237 16.42 5.11 -5.61
C GLN A 237 17.32 5.44 -4.42
N GLN A 238 17.56 4.44 -3.59
CA GLN A 238 18.35 4.59 -2.38
C GLN A 238 19.74 3.99 -2.54
N ALA A 239 20.71 4.53 -1.80
CA ALA A 239 22.05 3.96 -1.76
C ALA A 239 22.02 2.55 -1.13
N PRO A 240 22.93 1.62 -1.49
CA PRO A 240 22.87 0.23 -1.00
C PRO A 240 22.79 0.08 0.52
N TRP A 241 23.51 0.93 1.25
CA TRP A 241 23.47 0.91 2.71
C TRP A 241 22.13 1.41 3.28
N GLU A 242 21.59 2.48 2.72
CA GLU A 242 20.29 3.03 3.09
C GLU A 242 19.17 2.05 2.76
N ALA A 243 19.22 1.46 1.56
CA ALA A 243 18.29 0.42 1.11
C ALA A 243 18.30 -0.82 2.02
N LEU A 244 19.48 -1.25 2.50
CA LEU A 244 19.58 -2.35 3.47
C LEU A 244 18.93 -1.97 4.80
N MET A 245 19.23 -0.79 5.34
CA MET A 245 18.70 -0.33 6.62
C MET A 245 17.18 -0.17 6.56
N ASN A 246 16.68 0.43 5.49
CA ASN A 246 15.24 0.54 5.22
C ASN A 246 14.62 -0.84 4.97
N GLY A 247 15.35 -1.80 4.37
CA GLY A 247 14.90 -3.18 4.26
C GLY A 247 14.69 -3.87 5.62
N VAL A 248 15.61 -3.65 6.57
CA VAL A 248 15.48 -4.11 7.97
C VAL A 248 14.27 -3.45 8.64
N GLN A 249 14.14 -2.13 8.53
CA GLN A 249 13.03 -1.38 9.11
C GLN A 249 11.68 -1.81 8.52
N ASN A 250 11.59 -1.97 7.21
CA ASN A 250 10.40 -2.44 6.51
C ASN A 250 10.01 -3.84 6.99
N THR A 251 10.99 -4.74 7.11
CA THR A 251 10.79 -6.11 7.62
C THR A 251 10.27 -6.10 9.06
N TRP A 252 10.82 -5.25 9.92
CA TRP A 252 10.35 -5.06 11.28
C TRP A 252 8.92 -4.54 11.33
N GLN A 253 8.61 -3.50 10.55
CA GLN A 253 7.27 -2.91 10.49
C GLN A 253 6.24 -3.92 10.00
N LEU A 254 6.53 -4.66 8.92
CA LEU A 254 5.67 -5.73 8.43
C LEU A 254 5.49 -6.82 9.48
N SER A 255 6.54 -7.20 10.21
CA SER A 255 6.47 -8.22 11.26
C SER A 255 5.52 -7.80 12.39
N VAL A 256 5.65 -6.56 12.87
CA VAL A 256 4.78 -5.99 13.90
C VAL A 256 3.34 -5.88 13.40
N LEU A 257 3.14 -5.45 12.14
CA LEU A 257 1.81 -5.37 11.54
C LEU A 257 1.15 -6.74 11.44
N THR A 258 1.88 -7.76 11.00
CA THR A 258 1.40 -9.15 10.93
C THR A 258 1.01 -9.65 12.32
N LEU A 259 1.86 -9.47 13.34
CA LEU A 259 1.53 -9.85 14.72
C LEU A 259 0.28 -9.14 15.25
N LYS A 260 0.15 -7.82 15.00
CA LYS A 260 -1.04 -7.05 15.39
C LYS A 260 -2.30 -7.55 14.68
N ALA A 261 -2.22 -7.82 13.38
CA ALA A 261 -3.33 -8.32 12.60
C ALA A 261 -3.80 -9.69 13.13
N MET A 262 -2.87 -10.61 13.39
CA MET A 262 -3.17 -11.91 13.99
C MET A 262 -3.78 -11.77 15.38
N GLY A 263 -3.23 -10.90 16.24
CA GLY A 263 -3.79 -10.63 17.57
C GLY A 263 -5.23 -10.12 17.52
N LYS A 264 -5.54 -9.21 16.59
CA LYS A 264 -6.90 -8.71 16.38
C LYS A 264 -7.87 -9.78 15.87
N MET A 265 -7.39 -10.70 15.02
CA MET A 265 -8.20 -11.85 14.58
C MET A 265 -8.55 -12.77 15.76
N LEU A 266 -7.62 -13.02 16.68
CA LEU A 266 -7.86 -13.86 17.85
C LEU A 266 -8.86 -13.26 18.84
N ILE A 267 -8.90 -11.93 18.96
CA ILE A 267 -9.84 -11.21 19.85
C ILE A 267 -11.20 -10.95 19.16
N GLY A 268 -11.32 -11.25 17.85
CA GLY A 268 -12.55 -11.06 17.08
C GLY A 268 -12.75 -9.64 16.53
N GLU A 269 -11.73 -8.78 16.58
CA GLU A 269 -11.76 -7.43 16.00
C GLU A 269 -11.48 -7.41 14.49
N ALA A 270 -10.97 -8.52 13.94
CA ALA A 270 -10.71 -8.68 12.51
C ALA A 270 -11.35 -9.98 11.98
N SER A 271 -11.97 -9.90 10.80
CA SER A 271 -12.61 -11.07 10.18
C SER A 271 -11.57 -12.13 9.76
N LEU A 272 -11.85 -13.39 10.12
CA LEU A 272 -11.10 -14.56 9.69
C LEU A 272 -11.28 -14.85 8.18
N GLU A 273 -12.26 -14.24 7.53
CA GLU A 273 -12.52 -14.34 6.08
C GLU A 273 -11.39 -13.69 5.25
N ASN A 274 -10.57 -12.85 5.88
CA ASN A 274 -9.42 -12.19 5.25
C ASN A 274 -8.13 -13.02 5.32
N ILE A 275 -8.14 -14.19 5.94
CA ILE A 275 -7.01 -15.12 5.91
C ILE A 275 -6.89 -15.68 4.49
N SER A 276 -5.81 -15.31 3.80
CA SER A 276 -5.52 -15.82 2.46
C SER A 276 -5.09 -17.28 2.54
N GLY A 277 -5.81 -18.17 1.86
CA GLY A 277 -5.39 -19.55 1.70
C GLY A 277 -4.39 -19.74 0.56
N PRO A 278 -3.92 -20.98 0.34
CA PRO A 278 -2.93 -21.29 -0.68
C PRO A 278 -3.37 -20.91 -2.11
N ILE A 279 -4.67 -20.97 -2.40
CA ILE A 279 -5.21 -20.66 -3.73
C ILE A 279 -5.19 -19.15 -3.93
N THR A 280 -5.63 -18.38 -2.93
CA THR A 280 -5.56 -16.92 -2.97
C THR A 280 -4.11 -16.43 -3.11
N ILE A 281 -3.16 -17.04 -2.38
CA ILE A 281 -1.74 -16.70 -2.50
C ILE A 281 -1.22 -16.96 -3.93
N ALA A 282 -1.56 -18.10 -4.53
CA ALA A 282 -1.16 -18.42 -5.90
C ALA A 282 -1.75 -17.45 -6.93
N ASP A 283 -3.03 -17.09 -6.79
CA ASP A 283 -3.70 -16.12 -7.65
C ASP A 283 -3.10 -14.71 -7.52
N LEU A 284 -2.85 -14.24 -6.29
CA LEU A 284 -2.19 -12.95 -6.04
C LEU A 284 -0.76 -12.92 -6.59
N ALA A 285 0.00 -14.02 -6.46
CA ALA A 285 1.32 -14.14 -7.05
C ALA A 285 1.26 -14.02 -8.59
N GLY A 286 0.31 -14.70 -9.23
CA GLY A 286 0.10 -14.61 -10.69
C GLY A 286 -0.30 -13.20 -11.14
N LYS A 287 -1.24 -12.56 -10.44
CA LYS A 287 -1.70 -11.20 -10.75
C LYS A 287 -0.59 -10.16 -10.62
N THR A 288 0.19 -10.23 -9.54
CA THR A 288 1.29 -9.27 -9.30
C THR A 288 2.42 -9.40 -10.30
N LEU A 289 2.73 -10.63 -10.77
CA LEU A 289 3.74 -10.85 -11.81
C LEU A 289 3.41 -10.16 -13.14
N THR A 290 2.11 -10.07 -13.48
CA THR A 290 1.65 -9.38 -14.70
C THR A 290 1.53 -7.86 -14.55
N ALA A 291 1.66 -7.32 -13.33
CA ALA A 291 1.44 -5.91 -13.04
C ALA A 291 2.74 -5.10 -13.09
N ASP A 292 3.65 -5.35 -12.14
CA ASP A 292 4.97 -4.69 -12.04
C ASP A 292 5.89 -5.57 -11.19
N ILE A 293 7.18 -5.61 -11.55
CA ILE A 293 8.18 -6.37 -10.78
C ILE A 293 8.27 -5.89 -9.33
N ILE A 294 8.10 -4.59 -9.07
CA ILE A 294 8.10 -4.01 -7.72
C ILE A 294 6.92 -4.56 -6.90
N TYR A 295 5.72 -4.66 -7.49
CA TYR A 295 4.56 -5.24 -6.80
C TYR A 295 4.78 -6.72 -6.49
N TYR A 296 5.37 -7.47 -7.42
CA TYR A 296 5.69 -8.88 -7.21
C TYR A 296 6.74 -9.07 -6.10
N LEU A 297 7.81 -8.29 -6.10
CA LEU A 297 8.84 -8.33 -5.05
C LEU A 297 8.27 -7.95 -3.69
N ASN A 298 7.47 -6.89 -3.60
CA ASN A 298 6.80 -6.50 -2.36
C ASN A 298 5.86 -7.61 -1.85
N PHE A 299 5.13 -8.27 -2.75
CA PHE A 299 4.30 -9.42 -2.39
C PHE A 299 5.15 -10.56 -1.80
N LEU A 300 6.27 -10.92 -2.44
CA LEU A 300 7.19 -11.93 -1.91
C LEU A 300 7.76 -11.55 -0.54
N ALA A 301 8.12 -10.28 -0.34
CA ALA A 301 8.58 -9.78 0.95
C ALA A 301 7.52 -9.95 2.04
N ILE A 302 6.27 -9.56 1.77
CA ILE A 302 5.14 -9.71 2.72
C ILE A 302 4.90 -11.17 3.08
N ILE A 303 4.88 -12.08 2.10
CA ILE A 303 4.69 -13.52 2.33
C ILE A 303 5.86 -14.09 3.15
N SER A 304 7.10 -13.71 2.80
CA SER A 304 8.28 -14.17 3.52
C SER A 304 8.26 -13.71 4.99
N VAL A 305 7.96 -12.43 5.26
CA VAL A 305 7.76 -11.94 6.63
C VAL A 305 6.65 -12.70 7.35
N SER A 306 5.52 -12.93 6.68
CA SER A 306 4.37 -13.60 7.29
C SER A 306 4.68 -15.05 7.68
N LEU A 307 5.39 -15.80 6.84
CA LEU A 307 5.87 -17.14 7.15
C LEU A 307 6.92 -17.13 8.26
N GLY A 308 7.83 -16.16 8.25
CA GLY A 308 8.81 -15.97 9.33
C GLY A 308 8.16 -15.72 10.68
N VAL A 309 7.20 -14.79 10.73
CA VAL A 309 6.42 -14.47 11.95
C VAL A 309 5.61 -15.68 12.41
N LEU A 310 4.87 -16.32 11.51
CA LEU A 310 4.02 -17.47 11.83
C LEU A 310 4.87 -18.62 12.39
N ASN A 311 6.00 -18.93 11.76
CA ASN A 311 6.90 -19.98 12.22
C ASN A 311 7.57 -19.64 13.56
N LEU A 312 7.64 -18.36 13.95
CA LEU A 312 8.18 -17.95 15.26
C LEU A 312 7.13 -17.99 16.38
N LEU A 313 5.84 -18.14 16.06
CA LEU A 313 4.79 -18.21 17.08
C LEU A 313 4.98 -19.45 17.98
N PRO A 314 4.61 -19.35 19.27
CA PRO A 314 4.71 -20.44 20.23
C PRO A 314 3.60 -21.50 20.03
N ILE A 315 3.41 -21.94 18.80
CA ILE A 315 2.44 -22.97 18.42
C ILE A 315 3.22 -24.28 18.26
N PRO A 316 2.92 -25.33 19.06
CA PRO A 316 3.50 -26.65 18.85
C PRO A 316 3.28 -27.12 17.40
N MET A 317 4.22 -27.86 16.78
CA MET A 317 4.34 -28.14 15.32
C MET A 317 5.18 -27.12 14.55
N LEU A 318 5.17 -25.84 14.92
CA LEU A 318 6.00 -24.82 14.29
C LEU A 318 7.35 -24.68 14.99
N ASP A 319 8.31 -24.05 14.30
CA ASP A 319 9.65 -23.80 14.83
C ASP A 319 9.61 -23.08 16.20
N GLY A 320 8.72 -22.11 16.37
CA GLY A 320 8.51 -21.36 17.61
C GLY A 320 8.00 -22.22 18.77
N GLY A 321 7.28 -23.32 18.49
CA GLY A 321 6.90 -24.31 19.51
C GLY A 321 8.10 -25.08 20.05
N HIS A 322 9.06 -25.43 19.19
CA HIS A 322 10.33 -26.04 19.63
C HIS A 322 11.20 -25.04 20.39
N LEU A 323 11.25 -23.78 19.94
CA LEU A 323 11.92 -22.70 20.67
C LEU A 323 11.31 -22.49 22.06
N LEU A 324 9.99 -22.58 22.20
CA LEU A 324 9.31 -22.52 23.49
C LEU A 324 9.79 -23.67 24.40
N TYR A 325 9.80 -24.91 23.91
CA TYR A 325 10.26 -26.05 24.71
C TYR A 325 11.73 -25.92 25.14
N TYR A 326 12.61 -25.46 24.25
CA TYR A 326 14.01 -25.24 24.60
C TYR A 326 14.21 -24.05 25.55
N SER A 327 13.36 -23.02 25.46
CA SER A 327 13.37 -21.90 26.42
C SER A 327 12.97 -22.36 27.81
N ILE A 328 11.95 -23.23 27.91
CA ILE A 328 11.55 -23.87 29.17
C ILE A 328 12.69 -24.74 29.71
N GLU A 329 13.36 -25.53 28.86
CA GLU A 329 14.51 -26.35 29.26
C GLU A 329 15.67 -25.49 29.80
N LEU A 330 15.93 -24.34 29.19
CA LEU A 330 16.95 -23.38 29.64
C LEU A 330 16.63 -22.81 31.03
N LEU A 331 15.35 -22.49 31.29
CA LEU A 331 14.92 -21.92 32.58
C LEU A 331 14.83 -22.96 33.69
N THR A 332 14.41 -24.18 33.36
CA THR A 332 14.15 -25.26 34.34
C THR A 332 15.32 -26.23 34.51
N GLY A 333 16.31 -26.18 33.62
CA GLY A 333 17.44 -27.11 33.56
C GLY A 333 17.06 -28.54 33.17
N LYS A 334 15.78 -28.79 32.84
CA LYS A 334 15.24 -30.12 32.50
C LYS A 334 14.44 -30.05 31.20
N PRO A 335 14.57 -31.02 30.30
CA PRO A 335 13.80 -31.04 29.07
C PRO A 335 12.30 -31.23 29.38
N VAL A 336 11.44 -30.62 28.55
CA VAL A 336 10.00 -30.86 28.59
C VAL A 336 9.73 -32.33 28.27
N SER A 337 8.92 -33.02 29.08
CA SER A 337 8.61 -34.44 28.90
C SER A 337 8.01 -34.74 27.52
N GLU A 338 8.32 -35.90 26.98
CA GLU A 338 7.83 -36.34 25.66
C GLU A 338 6.30 -36.36 25.56
N ASP A 339 5.60 -36.74 26.63
CA ASP A 339 4.13 -36.74 26.67
C ASP A 339 3.53 -35.34 26.48
N ILE A 340 4.14 -34.32 27.10
CA ILE A 340 3.72 -32.92 26.94
C ILE A 340 4.02 -32.43 25.52
N GLN A 341 5.19 -32.79 24.96
CA GLN A 341 5.53 -32.42 23.59
C GLN A 341 4.56 -33.07 22.59
N ALA A 342 4.21 -34.35 22.79
CA ALA A 342 3.27 -35.09 21.96
C ALA A 342 1.85 -34.52 22.04
N LEU A 343 1.38 -34.17 23.25
CA LEU A 343 0.11 -33.48 23.45
C LEU A 343 0.10 -32.12 22.74
N GLY A 344 1.15 -31.32 22.97
CA GLY A 344 1.32 -30.04 22.31
C GLY A 344 1.25 -30.19 20.79
N PHE A 345 2.04 -31.09 20.21
CA PHE A 345 2.05 -31.36 18.77
C PHE A 345 0.66 -31.71 18.23
N ARG A 346 -0.13 -32.53 18.93
CA ARG A 346 -1.50 -32.86 18.52
C ARG A 346 -2.41 -31.63 18.52
N ILE A 347 -2.37 -30.81 19.58
CA ILE A 347 -3.13 -29.56 19.66
C ILE A 347 -2.72 -28.62 18.52
N GLY A 348 -1.42 -28.44 18.33
CA GLY A 348 -0.85 -27.62 17.27
C GLY A 348 -1.27 -28.08 15.87
N LEU A 349 -1.18 -29.39 15.61
CA LEU A 349 -1.65 -29.99 14.35
C LEU A 349 -3.13 -29.68 14.10
N THR A 350 -3.99 -29.88 15.11
CA THR A 350 -5.42 -29.62 14.99
C THR A 350 -5.71 -28.16 14.71
N LEU A 351 -5.01 -27.23 15.39
CA LEU A 351 -5.16 -25.79 15.16
C LEU A 351 -4.73 -25.40 13.74
N VAL A 352 -3.53 -25.80 13.32
CA VAL A 352 -3.01 -25.46 11.99
C VAL A 352 -3.85 -26.10 10.88
N ALA A 353 -4.25 -27.37 11.03
CA ALA A 353 -5.14 -28.03 10.08
C ALA A 353 -6.52 -27.35 10.02
N GLY A 354 -7.08 -26.97 11.17
CA GLY A 354 -8.33 -26.22 11.23
C GLY A 354 -8.24 -24.86 10.53
N MET A 355 -7.16 -24.10 10.75
CA MET A 355 -6.93 -22.85 10.03
C MET A 355 -6.74 -23.06 8.52
N MET A 356 -6.00 -24.11 8.10
CA MET A 356 -5.83 -24.44 6.68
C MET A 356 -7.17 -24.80 6.03
N LEU A 357 -8.01 -25.59 6.69
CA LEU A 357 -9.35 -25.92 6.21
C LEU A 357 -10.24 -24.69 6.12
N LEU A 358 -10.19 -23.80 7.12
CA LEU A 358 -10.92 -22.53 7.10
C LEU A 358 -10.45 -21.63 5.96
N ALA A 359 -9.14 -21.49 5.76
CA ALA A 359 -8.57 -20.70 4.68
C ALA A 359 -8.96 -21.27 3.30
N LEU A 360 -8.93 -22.60 3.15
CA LEU A 360 -9.37 -23.28 1.93
C LEU A 360 -10.88 -23.10 1.69
N TYR A 361 -11.69 -23.19 2.73
CA TYR A 361 -13.13 -22.91 2.65
C TYR A 361 -13.39 -21.48 2.20
N ASN A 362 -12.68 -20.50 2.76
CA ASN A 362 -12.75 -19.10 2.35
C ASN A 362 -12.32 -18.90 0.90
N ASP A 363 -11.23 -19.54 0.47
CA ASP A 363 -10.75 -19.51 -0.92
C ASP A 363 -11.81 -20.05 -1.89
N ILE A 364 -12.41 -21.22 -1.59
CA ILE A 364 -13.44 -21.84 -2.44
C ILE A 364 -14.71 -20.97 -2.48
N THR A 365 -15.15 -20.46 -1.34
CA THR A 365 -16.35 -19.61 -1.25
C THR A 365 -16.18 -18.36 -2.10
N ARG A 366 -15.00 -17.74 -2.06
CA ARG A 366 -14.64 -16.56 -2.87
C ARG A 366 -14.54 -16.84 -4.37
N LEU A 367 -14.29 -18.09 -4.77
CA LEU A 367 -14.26 -18.47 -6.18
C LEU A 367 -15.65 -18.76 -6.75
N LEU A 368 -16.58 -19.21 -5.90
CA LEU A 368 -17.92 -19.63 -6.30
C LEU A 368 -18.96 -18.51 -6.19
N TYR A 369 -18.74 -17.53 -5.32
CA TYR A 369 -19.63 -16.40 -5.02
C TYR A 369 -18.85 -15.09 -5.09
#